data_AF-A0A1F5YZ59-F1
#
_entry.id   AF-A0A1F5YZ59-F1
#
_cell.length_a   1.000
_cell.length_b   1.000
_cell.length_c   1.000
_cell.angle_alpha   90.00
_cell.angle_beta   90.00
_cell.angle_gamma   90.00
#
_symmetry.space_group_name_H-M   'P 1'
#
loop_
_entity.id
_entity.type
_entity.pdbx_description
1 polymer ?
#
loop_
_entity_poly.entity_id
_entity_poly.type
_entity_poly.pdbx_seq_one_letter_code
_entity_poly.pdbx_strand_id
1 'polypeptide(L)' 'MTRYDKAYKTVRKYFENHPDYNSVVHLLAGVGIGILLTYPLIGPHPIRWSIVFLTLAILGHLYPLTTK' A
#
# COMPACT_ATOMS: atom_id res chain seq x y z
N MET A 1 1.14 -27.24 5.40
CA MET A 1 0.90 -25.78 5.29
C MET A 1 1.86 -25.24 4.25
N THR A 2 1.35 -24.61 3.19
CA THR A 2 2.17 -24.12 2.08
C THR A 2 2.94 -22.86 2.48
N ARG A 3 3.97 -22.50 1.70
CA ARG A 3 4.72 -21.25 1.91
C ARG A 3 3.82 -20.01 1.84
N TYR A 4 2.79 -20.06 0.98
CA TYR A 4 1.78 -19.01 0.84
C TYR A 4 0.90 -18.87 2.08
N ASP A 5 0.46 -19.99 2.67
CA ASP A 5 -0.34 -19.98 3.89
C ASP A 5 0.41 -19.33 5.06
N LYS A 6 1.74 -19.54 5.14
CA LYS A 6 2.58 -18.92 6.16
C LYS A 6 2.69 -17.41 5.95
N ALA A 7 2.95 -16.98 4.71
CA ALA A 7 3.03 -15.56 4.37
C ALA A 7 1.71 -14.83 4.67
N TYR A 8 0.57 -15.40 4.26
CA TYR A 8 -0.76 -14.85 4.54
C TYR A 8 -1.01 -14.68 6.04
N LYS A 9 -0.71 -15.71 6.85
CA LYS A 9 -0.87 -15.63 8.31
C LYS A 9 0.01 -14.55 8.94
N THR A 10 1.26 -14.40 8.49
CA THR A 10 2.17 -13.34 8.97
C THR A 10 1.61 -11.96 8.65
N VAL A 11 1.25 -11.72 7.39
CA VAL A 11 0.72 -10.42 6.94
C VAL A 11 -0.56 -10.07 7.70
N ARG A 12 -1.49 -11.03 7.79
CA ARG A 12 -2.75 -10.86 8.51
C ARG A 12 -2.52 -10.51 9.97
N LYS A 13 -1.70 -11.29 10.68
CA LYS A 13 -1.38 -11.04 12.10
C LYS A 13 -0.73 -9.68 12.31
N TYR A 14 0.16 -9.26 11.41
CA TYR A 14 0.80 -7.95 11.51
C TYR A 14 -0.22 -6.81 11.40
N PHE A 15 -1.11 -6.85 10.41
CA PHE A 15 -2.13 -5.81 10.23
C PHE A 15 -3.22 -5.84 11.31
N GLU A 16 -3.56 -7.02 11.85
CA GLU A 16 -4.44 -7.14 13.03
C GLU A 16 -3.83 -6.42 14.25
N ASN A 17 -2.51 -6.52 14.43
CA ASN A 17 -1.80 -5.85 15.53
C ASN A 17 -1.49 -4.37 15.26
N HIS A 18 -1.50 -3.92 14.00
CA HIS A 18 -1.17 -2.55 13.61
C HIS A 18 -2.25 -1.96 12.68
N PRO A 19 -3.48 -1.73 13.19
CA PRO A 19 -4.59 -1.22 12.38
C PRO A 19 -4.33 0.17 11.80
N ASP A 20 -3.60 1.03 12.53
CA ASP A 20 -3.25 2.37 12.06
C ASP A 20 -2.26 2.31 10.89
N TYR A 21 -1.28 1.40 10.97
CA TYR A 21 -0.36 1.16 9.86
C TYR A 21 -1.11 0.66 8.61
N ASN A 22 -2.05 -0.27 8.78
CA ASN A 22 -2.91 -0.73 7.67
C ASN A 22 -3.68 0.44 7.03
N SER A 23 -4.24 1.32 7.86
CA SER A 23 -4.98 2.51 7.42
C SER A 23 -4.09 3.47 6.65
N VAL A 24 -2.86 3.72 7.12
CA VAL A 24 -1.88 4.57 6.43
C VAL A 24 -1.50 3.98 5.07
N VAL A 25 -1.22 2.67 4.99
CA VAL A 25 -0.89 2.01 3.71
C VAL A 25 -2.03 2.17 2.70
N HIS A 26 -3.29 2.00 3.13
CA HIS A 26 -4.46 2.20 2.26
C HIS A 26 -4.70 3.67 1.90
N LEU A 27 -4.41 4.60 2.82
CA LEU A 27 -4.48 6.03 2.53
C LEU A 27 -3.48 6.41 1.42
N LEU A 28 -2.23 5.93 1.51
CA LEU A 28 -1.22 6.15 0.49
C LEU A 28 -1.66 5.56 -0.86
N ALA A 29 -2.21 4.35 -0.85
CA ALA A 29 -2.77 3.73 -2.06
C ALA A 29 -3.90 4.59 -2.66
N GLY A 30 -4.85 5.03 -1.83
CA GLY A 30 -5.99 5.85 -2.24
C GLY A 30 -5.57 7.20 -2.83
N VAL A 31 -4.60 7.89 -2.23
CA VAL A 31 -4.03 9.13 -2.76
C VAL A 31 -3.36 8.89 -4.12
N GLY A 32 -2.55 7.83 -4.24
CA GLY A 32 -1.88 7.48 -5.49
C GLY A 32 -2.85 7.16 -6.63
N ILE A 33 -3.90 6.37 -6.33
CA ILE A 33 -4.97 6.06 -7.29
C ILE A 33 -5.74 7.34 -7.65
N GLY A 34 -6.08 8.18 -6.66
CA GLY A 34 -6.78 9.44 -6.88
C GLY A 34 -6.06 10.33 -7.88
N ILE A 35 -4.74 10.52 -7.73
CA ILE A 35 -3.92 11.31 -8.66
C ILE A 35 -3.92 10.73 -10.08
N LEU A 36 -3.91 9.40 -10.24
CA LEU A 36 -3.98 8.76 -11.57
C LEU A 36 -5.33 9.00 -12.24
N LEU A 37 -6.41 8.83 -11.48
CA LEU A 37 -7.77 8.96 -12.01
C LEU A 37 -8.12 10.41 -12.36
N THR A 38 -7.57 11.40 -11.64
CA THR A 38 -7.82 12.81 -11.93
C THR A 38 -6.90 13.39 -13.01
N TYR A 39 -5.89 12.64 -13.47
CA TYR A 39 -5.07 13.05 -14.60
C TYR A 39 -5.67 12.57 -15.94
N PRO A 40 -5.78 13.43 -16.97
CA PRO A 40 -5.42 14.86 -17.04
C PRO A 40 -6.60 15.81 -16.74
N LEU A 41 -7.71 15.31 -16.18
CA LEU A 41 -8.97 16.04 -16.01
C LEU A 41 -8.84 17.38 -15.28
N ILE A 42 -7.88 17.53 -14.37
CA ILE A 42 -7.67 18.75 -13.55
C ILE A 42 -6.28 19.37 -13.83
N GLY A 43 -5.82 19.29 -15.08
CA GLY A 43 -4.55 19.88 -15.52
C GLY A 43 -3.34 18.95 -15.35
N PRO A 44 -2.10 19.45 -15.58
CA PRO A 44 -0.89 18.65 -15.50
C PRO A 44 -0.56 18.29 -14.04
N HIS A 45 -1.24 17.28 -13.49
CA HIS A 45 -0.85 16.67 -12.23
C HIS A 45 0.46 15.90 -12.38
N PRO A 46 1.36 15.92 -11.39
CA PRO A 46 2.58 15.15 -11.48
C PRO A 46 2.24 13.68 -11.23
N ILE A 47 2.06 12.90 -12.30
CA ILE A 47 1.95 11.42 -12.26
C ILE A 47 3.06 10.82 -11.39
N ARG A 48 4.22 11.48 -11.34
CA ARG A 48 5.35 11.17 -10.43
C ARG A 48 4.90 10.95 -8.98
N TRP A 49 3.99 11.77 -8.46
CA TRP A 49 3.49 11.60 -7.09
C TRP A 49 2.63 10.35 -6.95
N SER A 50 1.78 10.03 -7.93
CA SER A 50 1.06 8.75 -7.91
C SER A 50 2.03 7.57 -7.84
N ILE A 51 3.07 7.58 -8.67
CA ILE A 51 4.09 6.53 -8.67
C ILE A 51 4.73 6.41 -7.29
N VAL A 52 5.10 7.53 -6.66
CA VAL A 52 5.67 7.54 -5.30
C VAL A 52 4.70 6.96 -4.28
N PHE A 53 3.45 7.43 -4.25
CA PHE A 53 2.44 6.98 -3.29
C PHE A 53 2.09 5.49 -3.44
N LEU A 54 1.92 5.02 -4.68
CA LEU A 54 1.66 3.61 -4.97
C LEU A 54 2.86 2.73 -4.63
N THR A 55 4.08 3.19 -4.93
CA THR A 55 5.30 2.45 -4.56
C THR A 55 5.38 2.29 -3.04
N LEU A 56 5.15 3.37 -2.29
CA LEU A 56 5.13 3.32 -0.83
C LEU A 56 4.02 2.41 -0.30
N ALA A 57 2.83 2.43 -0.90
CA ALA A 57 1.74 1.54 -0.49
C ALA A 57 2.07 0.05 -0.75
N ILE A 58 2.66 -0.28 -1.90
CA ILE A 58 3.09 -1.64 -2.23
C ILE A 58 4.18 -2.09 -1.24
N LEU A 59 5.21 -1.26 -1.03
CA LEU A 59 6.25 -1.56 -0.04
C LEU A 59 5.65 -1.72 1.37
N GLY A 60 4.65 -0.89 1.72
CA GLY A 60 3.92 -0.97 2.97
C GLY A 60 3.20 -2.31 3.18
N HIS A 61 2.59 -2.86 2.11
CA HIS A 61 1.98 -4.19 2.11
C HIS A 61 2.97 -5.35 2.14
N LEU A 62 4.18 -5.15 1.60
CA LEU A 62 5.23 -6.16 1.60
C LEU A 62 6.05 -6.17 2.89
N TYR A 63 6.12 -5.04 3.60
CA TYR A 63 6.88 -4.89 4.84
C TYR A 63 6.60 -5.97 5.90
N PRO A 64 5.36 -6.40 6.16
CA PRO A 64 5.06 -7.47 7.12
C PRO A 64 5.75 -8.81 6.81
N LEU A 65 6.11 -9.08 5.55
CA LEU A 65 6.84 -10.29 5.18
C LEU A 65 8.31 -10.25 5.63
N THR A 66 8.82 -9.06 5.95
CA THR A 66 10.19 -8.85 6.42
C THR A 66 10.29 -8.82 7.94
N THR A 67 9.17 -8.56 8.64
CA THR A 67 9.09 -8.61 10.09
C THR A 67 9.02 -10.07 10.56
N LYS A 68 9.97 -10.46 11.43
CA LYS A 68 10.10 -11.82 11.95
C LYS A 68 9.10 -12.10 13.08
#